data_AF-A0A014KVQ9-F1
#
_entry.id   AF-A0A014KVQ9-F1
#
_cell.length_a   1.000
_cell.length_b   1.000
_cell.length_c   1.000
_cell.angle_alpha   90.00
_cell.angle_beta   90.00
_cell.angle_gamma   90.00
#
_symmetry.space_group_name_H-M   'P 1'
#
loop_
_entity.id
_entity.type
_entity.pdbx_description
1 polymer ?
#
loop_
_entity_poly.entity_id
_entity_poly.type
_entity_poly.pdbx_seq_one_letter_code
_entity_poly.pdbx_strand_id
1 'polypeptide(L)'
;MTKKNKFHSKKRNFLKKLSFFSSFLTVPLVISACINTSDQNPEQLAQTWDTKVNLGLGQSWFKLKSKEPDRVNKFLTNLTEEFKKLKEANPQTKDLPDVNFEFVGNDDAKSKILQLKSSNNSANALDFVIADATTTIEDDQDKQLYNGLQTLTWAFKNSPESPVFYTDGTENDPLYKGAKQLNELFNKTPYNEWSSDPNDPQKWDTIAYRFLYDESNPRKIISYYRGMIMIYGDEKTRAEIKKSWHDKDWPKFRNYGIIHGNLTSAGTFKMQNFILKKHFGSSFRSASLNEDRLGHSDKYIQGDGHAIGQDPNFRIAFDDEASFAWTENKKDSKQYTSSETESKPDSKVEIFMLTNPASYDIGSFRPKFNKIQADLISQAFINLAKNGKDEYGPNVGYNGYRKVNQQDPEFRKIYAQSKSN
;
A
#
# COMPACT_ATOMS: atom_id res chain seq x y z
N MET A 1 -24.00 75.76 6.29
CA MET A 1 -24.90 74.83 5.58
C MET A 1 -25.02 73.55 6.38
N THR A 2 -26.06 73.46 7.24
CA THR A 2 -27.23 72.56 7.08
C THR A 2 -26.84 71.08 7.22
N LYS A 3 -26.79 70.47 8.42
CA LYS A 3 -27.85 70.08 9.39
C LYS A 3 -28.96 69.17 8.83
N LYS A 4 -29.11 68.02 9.51
CA LYS A 4 -30.32 67.18 9.74
C LYS A 4 -30.71 66.24 8.58
N ASN A 5 -31.02 64.95 8.81
CA ASN A 5 -31.97 64.44 9.80
C ASN A 5 -31.52 63.19 10.57
N LYS A 6 -31.69 63.28 11.90
CA LYS A 6 -31.97 62.14 12.79
C LYS A 6 -33.44 61.76 12.62
N PHE A 7 -33.77 60.48 12.77
CA PHE A 7 -34.96 60.12 13.54
C PHE A 7 -34.66 58.96 14.50
N HIS A 8 -35.06 59.21 15.75
CA HIS A 8 -34.96 58.38 16.93
C HIS A 8 -36.25 57.57 17.10
N SER A 9 -36.15 56.35 17.65
CA SER A 9 -36.83 55.94 18.89
C SER A 9 -36.10 54.69 19.42
N LYS A 10 -35.35 54.70 20.52
CA LYS A 10 -35.68 54.74 21.96
C LYS A 10 -36.64 53.63 22.45
N LYS A 11 -35.98 52.65 23.10
CA LYS A 11 -36.26 52.05 24.43
C LYS A 11 -37.54 51.21 24.59
N ARG A 12 -37.35 49.95 25.02
CA ARG A 12 -37.55 49.55 26.43
C ARG A 12 -37.02 48.13 26.72
N ASN A 13 -36.40 48.02 27.91
CA ASN A 13 -35.95 46.80 28.57
C ASN A 13 -37.10 45.83 28.85
N PHE A 14 -36.83 44.52 28.87
CA PHE A 14 -37.25 43.68 29.99
C PHE A 14 -36.41 42.39 30.07
N LEU A 15 -35.64 42.27 31.15
CA LEU A 15 -35.11 41.02 31.67
C LEU A 15 -36.29 40.16 32.15
N LYS A 16 -36.46 38.95 31.60
CA LYS A 16 -37.06 37.84 32.34
C LYS A 16 -36.29 36.56 32.06
N LYS A 17 -35.69 36.06 33.15
CA LYS A 17 -35.23 34.69 33.32
C LYS A 17 -36.34 33.72 32.91
N LEU A 18 -36.02 32.74 32.08
CA LEU A 18 -36.64 31.42 32.15
C LEU A 18 -35.58 30.38 31.86
N SER A 19 -35.21 29.66 32.92
CA SER A 19 -34.57 28.35 32.83
C SER A 19 -35.48 27.42 32.03
N PHE A 20 -34.94 26.85 30.95
CA PHE A 20 -35.39 25.55 30.48
C PHE A 20 -34.16 24.68 30.30
N PHE A 21 -34.02 23.75 31.23
CA PHE A 21 -33.27 22.52 31.05
C PHE A 21 -33.75 21.87 29.75
N SER A 22 -32.88 21.80 28.75
CA SER A 22 -33.02 20.83 27.67
C SER A 22 -31.75 19.98 27.66
N SER A 23 -31.86 18.87 28.39
CA SER A 23 -30.92 17.77 28.36
C SER A 23 -30.93 17.20 26.95
N PHE A 24 -29.98 17.61 26.11
CA PHE A 24 -29.65 16.85 24.90
C PHE A 24 -28.89 15.61 25.34
N LEU A 25 -29.64 14.54 25.66
CA LEU A 25 -29.15 13.17 25.61
C LEU A 25 -28.79 12.88 24.14
N THR A 26 -27.53 13.10 23.77
CA THR A 26 -26.96 12.50 22.58
C THR A 26 -26.87 10.99 22.83
N VAL A 27 -27.92 10.27 22.46
CA VAL A 27 -27.86 8.82 22.32
C VAL A 27 -26.88 8.53 21.18
N PRO A 28 -25.78 7.79 21.40
CA PRO A 28 -25.01 7.28 20.28
C PRO A 28 -25.91 6.32 19.53
N LEU A 29 -26.33 6.71 18.33
CA LEU A 29 -26.91 5.82 17.33
C LEU A 29 -25.85 4.78 16.99
N VAL A 30 -25.89 3.65 17.70
CA VAL A 30 -25.25 2.42 17.25
C VAL A 30 -26.04 2.00 16.02
N ILE A 31 -25.54 2.35 14.84
CA ILE A 31 -26.01 1.80 13.58
C ILE A 31 -25.62 0.31 13.62
N SER A 32 -26.55 -0.50 14.11
CA SER A 32 -26.49 -1.95 14.00
C SER A 32 -26.70 -2.26 12.52
N ALA A 33 -25.61 -2.35 11.77
CA ALA A 33 -25.65 -2.93 10.45
C ALA A 33 -26.01 -4.41 10.63
N CYS A 34 -27.22 -4.78 10.25
CA CYS A 34 -27.67 -6.16 10.18
C CYS A 34 -26.73 -6.93 9.25
N ILE A 35 -25.80 -7.67 9.86
CA ILE A 35 -25.05 -8.72 9.20
C ILE A 35 -26.06 -9.85 8.99
N ASN A 36 -26.35 -10.19 7.73
CA ASN A 36 -27.04 -11.43 7.40
C ASN A 36 -26.12 -12.59 7.80
N THR A 37 -26.19 -13.00 9.07
CA THR A 37 -25.51 -14.17 9.60
C THR A 37 -26.33 -15.39 9.25
N SER A 38 -25.78 -16.30 8.46
CA SER A 38 -26.25 -17.68 8.46
C SER A 38 -26.22 -18.19 9.91
N ASP A 39 -27.37 -18.59 10.46
CA ASP A 39 -27.52 -19.11 11.81
C ASP A 39 -26.66 -20.38 12.00
N GLN A 40 -25.42 -20.22 12.45
CA GLN A 40 -24.65 -21.34 12.98
C GLN A 40 -25.16 -21.64 14.39
N ASN A 41 -25.50 -22.91 14.66
CA ASN A 41 -25.84 -23.37 16.01
C ASN A 41 -24.65 -23.03 16.95
N PRO A 42 -24.89 -22.45 18.15
CA PRO A 42 -23.86 -22.19 19.16
C PRO A 42 -22.89 -23.36 19.41
N GLU A 43 -23.37 -24.61 19.36
CA GLU A 43 -22.51 -25.80 19.51
C GLU A 43 -21.51 -25.97 18.37
N GLN A 44 -21.92 -25.70 17.12
CA GLN A 44 -21.05 -25.76 15.95
C GLN A 44 -20.05 -24.61 15.93
N LEU A 45 -20.47 -23.44 16.43
CA LEU A 45 -19.60 -22.28 16.59
C LEU A 45 -18.48 -22.58 17.58
N ALA A 46 -18.82 -23.16 18.74
CA ALA A 46 -17.82 -23.55 19.75
C ALA A 46 -16.82 -24.60 19.26
N GLN A 47 -17.26 -25.57 18.45
CA GLN A 47 -16.38 -26.62 17.89
C GLN A 47 -15.34 -26.11 16.88
N THR A 48 -15.59 -24.96 16.26
CA THR A 48 -14.72 -24.39 15.22
C THR A 48 -13.97 -23.15 15.70
N TRP A 49 -14.15 -22.76 16.97
CA TRP A 49 -13.54 -21.59 17.57
C TRP A 49 -12.11 -21.89 18.04
N ASP A 50 -11.15 -21.14 17.52
CA ASP A 50 -9.75 -21.31 17.91
C ASP A 50 -9.42 -20.47 19.13
N THR A 51 -8.87 -21.09 20.19
CA THR A 51 -8.41 -20.38 21.39
C THR A 51 -6.99 -19.84 21.27
N LYS A 52 -6.27 -20.23 20.21
CA LYS A 52 -4.95 -19.73 19.84
C LYS A 52 -4.95 -19.42 18.34
N VAL A 53 -4.41 -18.26 17.97
CA VAL A 53 -4.32 -17.82 16.57
C VAL A 53 -2.90 -17.31 16.29
N ASN A 54 -2.22 -18.00 15.38
CA ASN A 54 -0.87 -17.65 14.94
C ASN A 54 -0.91 -16.67 13.75
N LEU A 55 -0.35 -15.48 13.95
CA LEU A 55 -0.32 -14.37 13.00
C LEU A 55 1.00 -14.38 12.22
N GLY A 56 0.96 -14.85 10.97
CA GLY A 56 2.07 -14.81 10.02
C GLY A 56 2.27 -13.40 9.44
N LEU A 57 3.08 -12.58 10.10
CA LEU A 57 3.30 -11.17 9.76
C LEU A 57 4.76 -10.90 9.39
N GLY A 58 4.98 -9.92 8.52
CA GLY A 58 6.34 -9.49 8.15
C GLY A 58 7.06 -8.89 9.36
N GLN A 59 8.32 -9.29 9.58
CA GLN A 59 9.11 -8.87 10.73
C GLN A 59 10.27 -7.95 10.35
N SER A 60 10.82 -8.07 9.14
CA SER A 60 12.02 -7.33 8.75
C SER A 60 11.82 -5.81 8.80
N TRP A 61 10.79 -5.29 8.11
CA TRP A 61 10.48 -3.87 8.15
C TRP A 61 10.01 -3.41 9.53
N PHE A 62 9.23 -4.25 10.22
CA PHE A 62 8.74 -3.92 11.56
C PHE A 62 9.90 -3.75 12.56
N LYS A 63 10.94 -4.60 12.46
CA LYS A 63 12.17 -4.48 13.25
C LYS A 63 13.03 -3.29 12.84
N LEU A 64 13.09 -3.00 11.54
CA LEU A 64 13.92 -1.91 10.99
C LEU A 64 13.36 -0.53 11.35
N LYS A 65 12.02 -0.36 11.33
CA LYS A 65 11.37 0.96 11.40
C LYS A 65 10.78 1.30 12.76
N SER A 66 10.40 0.31 13.56
CA SER A 66 9.90 0.58 14.90
C SER A 66 11.04 0.83 15.87
N LYS A 67 11.00 1.98 16.55
CA LYS A 67 11.90 2.30 17.68
C LYS A 67 11.45 1.68 19.00
N GLU A 68 10.23 1.16 19.07
CA GLU A 68 9.68 0.51 20.25
C GLU A 68 10.29 -0.90 20.44
N PRO A 69 11.08 -1.15 21.49
CA PRO A 69 11.67 -2.47 21.74
C PRO A 69 10.62 -3.55 21.98
N ASP A 70 9.48 -3.20 22.61
CA ASP A 70 8.41 -4.15 22.98
C ASP A 70 7.22 -4.16 22.00
N ARG A 71 7.47 -3.69 20.76
CA ARG A 71 6.44 -3.44 19.75
C ARG A 71 5.52 -4.63 19.46
N VAL A 72 6.07 -5.85 19.50
CA VAL A 72 5.30 -7.08 19.24
C VAL A 72 4.32 -7.32 20.38
N ASN A 73 4.77 -7.26 21.64
CA ASN A 73 3.90 -7.49 22.79
C ASN A 73 2.85 -6.39 22.94
N LYS A 74 3.22 -5.13 22.67
CA LYS A 74 2.28 -4.01 22.66
C LYS A 74 1.19 -4.19 21.59
N PHE A 75 1.58 -4.60 20.38
CA PHE A 75 0.64 -4.94 19.31
C PHE A 75 -0.31 -6.08 19.71
N LEU A 76 0.24 -7.20 20.22
CA LEU A 76 -0.55 -8.37 20.61
C LEU A 76 -1.49 -8.06 21.79
N THR A 77 -1.04 -7.27 22.77
CA THR A 77 -1.88 -6.82 23.89
C THR A 77 -3.06 -6.00 23.38
N ASN A 78 -2.80 -4.98 22.55
CA ASN A 78 -3.85 -4.14 21.98
C ASN A 78 -4.85 -4.96 21.14
N LEU A 79 -4.35 -5.90 20.33
CA LEU A 79 -5.19 -6.79 19.52
C LEU A 79 -6.06 -7.70 20.37
N THR A 80 -5.49 -8.29 21.42
CA THR A 80 -6.20 -9.17 22.36
C THR A 80 -7.32 -8.42 23.07
N GLU A 81 -7.05 -7.23 23.59
CA GLU A 81 -8.03 -6.39 24.26
C GLU A 81 -9.18 -5.98 23.33
N GLU A 82 -8.87 -5.50 22.13
CA GLU A 82 -9.90 -5.06 21.18
C GLU A 82 -10.73 -6.25 20.66
N PHE A 83 -10.10 -7.40 20.39
CA PHE A 83 -10.81 -8.62 20.03
C PHE A 83 -11.75 -9.08 21.14
N LYS A 84 -11.27 -9.13 22.39
CA LYS A 84 -12.08 -9.54 23.56
C LYS A 84 -13.31 -8.64 23.72
N LYS A 85 -13.13 -7.33 23.62
CA LYS A 85 -14.22 -6.36 23.65
C LYS A 85 -15.27 -6.63 22.55
N LEU A 86 -14.83 -6.93 21.33
CA LEU A 86 -15.74 -7.26 20.21
C LEU A 86 -16.46 -8.59 20.44
N LYS A 87 -15.76 -9.61 20.94
CA LYS A 87 -16.31 -10.93 21.30
C LYS A 87 -17.41 -10.82 22.35
N GLU A 88 -17.14 -10.11 23.44
CA GLU A 88 -18.05 -9.93 24.58
C GLU A 88 -19.30 -9.11 24.22
N ALA A 89 -19.16 -8.16 23.29
CA ALA A 89 -20.28 -7.36 22.80
C ALA A 89 -21.24 -8.14 21.87
N ASN A 90 -20.82 -9.29 21.33
CA ASN A 90 -21.62 -10.08 20.41
C ASN A 90 -22.31 -11.25 21.14
N PRO A 91 -23.66 -11.33 21.15
CA PRO A 91 -24.40 -12.40 21.82
C PRO A 91 -24.03 -13.82 21.39
N GLN A 92 -23.57 -14.01 20.14
CA GLN A 92 -23.19 -15.33 19.62
C GLN A 92 -21.81 -15.78 20.11
N THR A 93 -20.94 -14.85 20.53
CA THR A 93 -19.54 -15.16 20.84
C THR A 93 -19.13 -14.84 22.27
N LYS A 94 -19.94 -14.09 23.03
CA LYS A 94 -19.60 -13.63 24.38
C LYS A 94 -19.18 -14.77 25.32
N ASP A 95 -19.84 -15.92 25.21
CA ASP A 95 -19.64 -17.10 26.06
C ASP A 95 -18.57 -18.07 25.52
N LEU A 96 -17.96 -17.76 24.36
CA LEU A 96 -16.86 -18.54 23.81
C LEU A 96 -15.55 -18.25 24.55
N PRO A 97 -14.58 -19.20 24.58
CA PRO A 97 -13.30 -18.97 25.21
C PRO A 97 -12.54 -17.76 24.65
N ASP A 98 -11.73 -17.13 25.50
CA ASP A 98 -10.81 -16.07 25.09
C ASP A 98 -9.75 -16.62 24.11
N VAL A 99 -9.21 -15.74 23.28
CA VAL A 99 -8.28 -16.08 22.19
C VAL A 99 -6.91 -15.49 22.50
N ASN A 100 -5.88 -16.32 22.43
CA ASN A 100 -4.48 -15.94 22.52
C ASN A 100 -3.91 -15.71 21.11
N PHE A 101 -3.30 -14.54 20.87
CA PHE A 101 -2.65 -14.23 19.61
C PHE A 101 -1.13 -14.39 19.74
N GLU A 102 -0.51 -15.08 18.78
CA GLU A 102 0.95 -15.21 18.70
C GLU A 102 1.48 -14.60 17.41
N PHE A 103 2.62 -13.92 17.49
CA PHE A 103 3.29 -13.34 16.34
C PHE A 103 4.30 -14.34 15.76
N VAL A 104 4.10 -14.73 14.51
CA VAL A 104 5.02 -15.60 13.76
C VAL A 104 5.64 -14.80 12.63
N GLY A 105 6.92 -14.43 12.77
CA GLY A 105 7.64 -13.63 11.79
C GLY A 105 7.87 -14.40 10.47
N ASN A 106 7.34 -13.88 9.36
CA ASN A 106 7.58 -14.41 8.02
C ASN A 106 7.47 -13.30 6.96
N ASP A 107 8.58 -12.97 6.33
CA ASP A 107 8.65 -11.92 5.30
C ASP A 107 8.32 -12.43 3.89
N ASP A 108 8.42 -13.75 3.63
CA ASP A 108 8.17 -14.30 2.30
C ASP A 108 6.66 -14.54 2.05
N ALA A 109 6.09 -13.77 1.14
CA ALA A 109 4.66 -13.80 0.83
C ALA A 109 4.19 -15.18 0.34
N LYS A 110 4.99 -15.85 -0.50
CA LYS A 110 4.65 -17.17 -1.05
C LYS A 110 4.63 -18.24 0.04
N SER A 111 5.67 -18.27 0.86
CA SER A 111 5.78 -19.16 2.02
C SER A 111 4.59 -18.97 2.97
N LYS A 112 4.21 -17.72 3.29
CA LYS A 112 3.02 -17.42 4.10
C LYS A 112 1.76 -18.04 3.51
N ILE A 113 1.47 -17.82 2.24
CA ILE A 113 0.26 -18.33 1.58
C ILE A 113 0.25 -19.86 1.53
N LEU A 114 1.37 -20.49 1.18
CA LEU A 114 1.46 -21.95 1.12
C LEU A 114 1.28 -22.60 2.50
N GLN A 115 1.95 -22.08 3.53
CA GLN A 115 1.79 -22.56 4.90
C GLN A 115 0.35 -22.41 5.38
N LEU A 116 -0.27 -21.24 5.11
CA LEU A 116 -1.65 -20.96 5.48
C LEU A 116 -2.64 -21.94 4.83
N LYS A 117 -2.46 -22.27 3.54
CA LYS A 117 -3.31 -23.24 2.83
C LYS A 117 -3.20 -24.65 3.42
N SER A 118 -2.00 -25.03 3.87
CA SER A 118 -1.75 -26.34 4.51
C SER A 118 -2.04 -26.37 6.01
N SER A 119 -2.45 -25.24 6.59
CA SER A 119 -2.59 -25.11 8.04
C SER A 119 -3.66 -26.05 8.60
N ASN A 120 -3.30 -26.70 9.69
CA ASN A 120 -4.11 -27.65 10.42
C ASN A 120 -4.40 -27.20 11.87
N ASN A 121 -4.17 -25.90 12.18
CA ASN A 121 -4.33 -25.35 13.53
C ASN A 121 -3.41 -26.00 14.59
N SER A 122 -2.29 -26.59 14.18
CA SER A 122 -1.28 -27.07 15.13
C SER A 122 -0.51 -25.90 15.73
N ALA A 123 0.20 -26.14 16.85
CA ALA A 123 0.86 -25.10 17.63
C ALA A 123 1.78 -24.14 16.83
N ASN A 124 2.34 -24.61 15.71
CA ASN A 124 3.25 -23.85 14.84
C ASN A 124 2.66 -23.49 13.47
N ALA A 125 1.39 -23.85 13.21
CA ALA A 125 0.74 -23.56 11.93
C ALA A 125 0.28 -22.10 11.87
N LEU A 126 0.28 -21.47 10.69
CA LEU A 126 -0.26 -20.11 10.53
C LEU A 126 -1.79 -20.16 10.43
N ASP A 127 -2.48 -19.26 11.10
CA ASP A 127 -3.95 -19.17 11.06
C ASP A 127 -4.44 -17.93 10.31
N PHE A 128 -3.62 -16.88 10.33
CA PHE A 128 -3.83 -15.63 9.61
C PHE A 128 -2.49 -15.12 9.05
N VAL A 129 -2.51 -14.56 7.84
CA VAL A 129 -1.33 -13.89 7.24
C VAL A 129 -1.74 -12.59 6.57
N ILE A 130 -0.86 -11.60 6.54
CA ILE A 130 -0.94 -10.46 5.60
C ILE A 130 0.12 -10.67 4.53
N ALA A 131 -0.29 -10.73 3.26
CA ALA A 131 0.60 -10.97 2.12
C ALA A 131 0.20 -10.14 0.90
N ASP A 132 1.15 -9.92 -0.01
CA ASP A 132 0.91 -9.22 -1.27
C ASP A 132 -0.29 -9.81 -2.01
N ALA A 133 -1.16 -8.92 -2.52
CA ALA A 133 -2.41 -9.29 -3.17
C ALA A 133 -2.16 -10.14 -4.42
N THR A 134 -1.11 -9.84 -5.19
CA THR A 134 -0.79 -10.57 -6.42
C THR A 134 -0.39 -12.01 -6.11
N THR A 135 0.46 -12.20 -5.09
CA THR A 135 0.86 -13.52 -4.60
C THR A 135 -0.34 -14.30 -4.08
N THR A 136 -1.22 -13.65 -3.31
CA THR A 136 -2.47 -14.26 -2.82
C THR A 136 -3.36 -14.73 -3.98
N ILE A 137 -3.50 -13.95 -5.06
CA ILE A 137 -4.29 -14.33 -6.23
C ILE A 137 -3.68 -15.52 -6.97
N GLU A 138 -2.36 -15.49 -7.19
CA GLU A 138 -1.66 -16.46 -8.02
C GLU A 138 -1.46 -17.81 -7.35
N ASP A 139 -1.27 -17.83 -6.02
CA ASP A 139 -1.03 -19.05 -5.24
C ASP A 139 -2.31 -19.61 -4.57
N ASP A 140 -3.39 -18.81 -4.46
CA ASP A 140 -4.74 -19.25 -4.07
C ASP A 140 -5.76 -19.10 -5.22
N GLN A 141 -5.48 -19.78 -6.34
CA GLN A 141 -6.32 -19.78 -7.54
C GLN A 141 -7.69 -20.40 -7.29
N ASP A 142 -7.73 -21.46 -6.47
CA ASP A 142 -8.95 -22.19 -6.09
C ASP A 142 -9.79 -21.45 -5.04
N LYS A 143 -9.31 -20.29 -4.56
CA LYS A 143 -10.00 -19.43 -3.58
C LYS A 143 -10.34 -20.19 -2.28
N GLN A 144 -9.39 -20.99 -1.78
CA GLN A 144 -9.55 -21.78 -0.57
C GLN A 144 -9.43 -20.93 0.70
N LEU A 145 -8.70 -19.81 0.62
CA LEU A 145 -8.49 -18.91 1.74
C LEU A 145 -9.66 -17.95 1.93
N TYR A 146 -9.96 -17.64 3.19
CA TYR A 146 -10.90 -16.57 3.51
C TYR A 146 -10.14 -15.24 3.58
N ASN A 147 -10.37 -14.36 2.61
CA ASN A 147 -9.68 -13.07 2.53
C ASN A 147 -10.44 -12.04 3.37
N GLY A 148 -10.16 -11.88 4.66
CA GLY A 148 -10.98 -11.06 5.57
C GLY A 148 -10.65 -9.56 5.59
N LEU A 149 -9.39 -9.20 5.30
CA LEU A 149 -8.87 -7.86 5.53
C LEU A 149 -8.13 -7.32 4.30
N GLN A 150 -8.36 -6.06 3.95
CA GLN A 150 -7.57 -5.31 2.98
C GLN A 150 -6.79 -4.25 3.75
N THR A 151 -5.47 -4.24 3.59
CA THR A 151 -4.62 -3.15 4.10
C THR A 151 -4.77 -1.91 3.22
N LEU A 152 -4.63 -0.72 3.81
CA LEU A 152 -4.72 0.58 3.16
C LEU A 152 -3.48 1.40 3.49
N THR A 153 -3.07 2.29 2.60
CA THR A 153 -1.90 3.16 2.79
C THR A 153 -2.25 4.62 2.53
N TRP A 154 -1.44 5.55 3.04
CA TRP A 154 -1.56 6.97 2.67
C TRP A 154 -1.27 7.16 1.19
N ALA A 155 -2.13 7.92 0.51
CA ALA A 155 -1.93 8.24 -0.90
C ALA A 155 -0.70 9.14 -1.11
N PHE A 156 0.01 8.95 -2.22
CA PHE A 156 0.95 9.96 -2.70
C PHE A 156 0.21 11.17 -3.29
N LYS A 157 0.88 12.33 -3.36
CA LYS A 157 0.29 13.56 -3.92
C LYS A 157 -0.18 13.41 -5.37
N ASN A 158 0.46 12.54 -6.15
CA ASN A 158 0.12 12.21 -7.54
C ASN A 158 -0.92 11.09 -7.67
N SER A 159 -1.38 10.49 -6.56
CA SER A 159 -2.30 9.35 -6.61
C SER A 159 -3.75 9.80 -6.82
N PRO A 160 -4.46 9.29 -7.86
CA PRO A 160 -5.89 9.52 -8.04
C PRO A 160 -6.72 8.86 -6.93
N GLU A 161 -8.00 9.21 -6.79
CA GLU A 161 -8.87 8.60 -5.77
C GLU A 161 -9.20 7.14 -6.08
N SER A 162 -9.44 6.86 -7.35
CA SER A 162 -9.69 5.52 -7.84
C SER A 162 -8.49 5.01 -8.65
N PRO A 163 -8.25 3.69 -8.69
CA PRO A 163 -7.20 3.13 -9.51
C PRO A 163 -7.41 3.50 -11.00
N VAL A 164 -6.44 4.21 -11.58
CA VAL A 164 -6.34 4.45 -13.02
C VAL A 164 -5.43 3.41 -13.68
N PHE A 165 -5.65 3.14 -14.96
CA PHE A 165 -4.96 2.09 -15.73
C PHE A 165 -4.35 2.66 -17.00
N TYR A 166 -3.38 1.94 -17.54
CA TYR A 166 -2.70 2.22 -18.78
C TYR A 166 -3.69 2.32 -19.93
N THR A 167 -3.50 3.37 -20.74
CA THR A 167 -4.29 3.67 -21.93
C THR A 167 -3.47 3.48 -23.20
N ASP A 168 -2.46 4.33 -23.42
CA ASP A 168 -1.70 4.40 -24.66
C ASP A 168 -0.20 4.69 -24.48
N GLY A 169 0.24 5.03 -23.25
CA GLY A 169 1.64 5.35 -22.96
C GLY A 169 2.13 6.67 -23.56
N THR A 170 1.22 7.51 -24.07
CA THR A 170 1.53 8.87 -24.54
C THR A 170 1.59 9.85 -23.37
N GLU A 171 1.89 11.11 -23.66
CA GLU A 171 1.84 12.22 -22.69
C GLU A 171 0.44 12.43 -22.12
N ASN A 172 -0.60 11.91 -22.79
CA ASN A 172 -1.97 11.97 -22.33
C ASN A 172 -2.35 10.82 -21.38
N ASP A 173 -1.55 9.76 -21.34
CA ASP A 173 -1.77 8.60 -20.48
C ASP A 173 -1.80 9.02 -19.00
N PRO A 174 -2.80 8.58 -18.21
CA PRO A 174 -2.88 8.95 -16.80
C PRO A 174 -1.67 8.47 -15.98
N LEU A 175 -1.03 7.36 -16.36
CA LEU A 175 0.16 6.84 -15.68
C LEU A 175 1.41 7.65 -16.01
N TYR A 176 1.51 8.17 -17.25
CA TYR A 176 2.58 9.08 -17.63
C TYR A 176 2.43 10.43 -16.90
N LYS A 177 1.21 10.97 -16.86
CA LYS A 177 0.90 12.21 -16.10
C LYS A 177 1.23 12.07 -14.62
N GLY A 178 0.87 10.94 -14.01
CA GLY A 178 1.23 10.62 -12.63
C GLY A 178 2.74 10.53 -12.42
N ALA A 179 3.47 9.89 -13.34
CA ALA A 179 4.93 9.81 -13.30
C ALA A 179 5.57 11.21 -13.38
N LYS A 180 5.07 12.08 -14.26
CA LYS A 180 5.57 13.45 -14.40
C LYS A 180 5.39 14.27 -13.13
N GLN A 181 4.22 14.21 -12.50
CA GLN A 181 3.96 14.90 -11.23
C GLN A 181 4.89 14.39 -10.11
N LEU A 182 5.09 13.07 -10.03
CA LEU A 182 6.01 12.48 -9.07
C LEU A 182 7.46 12.88 -9.35
N ASN A 183 7.86 12.90 -10.63
CA ASN A 183 9.18 13.32 -11.07
C ASN A 183 9.48 14.79 -10.71
N GLU A 184 8.49 15.69 -10.85
CA GLU A 184 8.62 17.10 -10.45
C GLU A 184 8.86 17.23 -8.95
N LEU A 185 8.19 16.42 -8.12
CA LEU A 185 8.44 16.37 -6.67
C LEU A 185 9.83 15.79 -6.36
N PHE A 186 10.17 14.68 -7.02
CA PHE A 186 11.42 13.95 -6.80
C PHE A 186 12.65 14.79 -7.17
N ASN A 187 12.64 15.43 -8.35
CA ASN A 187 13.76 16.20 -8.88
C ASN A 187 13.76 17.68 -8.45
N LYS A 188 12.80 18.13 -7.62
CA LYS A 188 12.80 19.51 -7.07
C LYS A 188 14.07 19.79 -6.26
N THR A 189 14.51 18.79 -5.52
CA THR A 189 15.79 18.76 -4.80
C THR A 189 16.42 17.41 -5.10
N PRO A 190 17.69 17.34 -5.52
CA PRO A 190 18.37 16.05 -5.73
C PRO A 190 18.21 15.11 -4.53
N TYR A 191 17.96 13.82 -4.75
CA TYR A 191 17.69 12.87 -3.66
C TYR A 191 18.82 12.83 -2.62
N ASN A 192 20.08 12.88 -3.05
CA ASN A 192 21.24 12.95 -2.15
C ASN A 192 21.28 14.24 -1.31
N GLU A 193 20.55 15.29 -1.68
CA GLU A 193 20.41 16.51 -0.89
C GLU A 193 19.23 16.48 0.08
N TRP A 194 18.33 15.48 0.01
CA TRP A 194 17.18 15.40 0.93
C TRP A 194 17.64 15.29 2.38
N SER A 195 16.96 16.01 3.27
CA SER A 195 17.25 16.00 4.70
C SER A 195 16.43 14.95 5.42
N SER A 196 17.07 14.25 6.35
CA SER A 196 16.42 13.32 7.28
C SER A 196 15.99 14.01 8.59
N ASP A 197 15.97 15.34 8.64
CA ASP A 197 15.38 16.10 9.76
C ASP A 197 13.85 16.21 9.58
N PRO A 198 13.02 15.89 10.60
CA PRO A 198 11.58 16.05 10.55
C PRO A 198 11.11 17.51 10.38
N ASN A 199 11.94 18.49 10.74
CA ASN A 199 11.63 19.92 10.65
C ASN A 199 11.99 20.52 9.28
N ASP A 200 12.73 19.79 8.45
CA ASP A 200 13.13 20.22 7.13
C ASP A 200 12.04 19.97 6.08
N PRO A 201 12.14 20.57 4.87
CA PRO A 201 11.09 20.51 3.85
C PRO A 201 10.63 19.10 3.47
N GLN A 202 11.52 18.10 3.54
CA GLN A 202 11.21 16.70 3.20
C GLN A 202 10.48 15.95 4.34
N LYS A 203 10.47 16.48 5.57
CA LYS A 203 9.69 15.95 6.71
C LYS A 203 9.89 14.44 6.92
N TRP A 204 11.13 14.00 7.10
CA TRP A 204 11.44 12.60 7.41
C TRP A 204 10.98 12.26 8.82
N ASP A 205 10.08 11.30 8.98
CA ASP A 205 9.56 10.89 10.29
C ASP A 205 10.15 9.56 10.77
N THR A 206 11.31 9.18 10.24
CA THR A 206 12.00 7.87 10.43
C THR A 206 11.37 6.69 9.70
N ILE A 207 10.14 6.85 9.20
CA ILE A 207 9.47 5.87 8.35
C ILE A 207 9.57 6.31 6.90
N ALA A 208 9.13 7.54 6.61
CA ALA A 208 9.03 8.09 5.27
C ALA A 208 9.19 9.62 5.20
N TYR A 209 9.52 10.11 4.01
CA TYR A 209 9.53 11.52 3.63
C TYR A 209 8.12 12.02 3.37
N ARG A 210 7.53 12.72 4.34
CA ARG A 210 6.10 13.08 4.32
C ARG A 210 5.71 14.12 3.29
N PHE A 211 6.67 14.82 2.68
CA PHE A 211 6.39 15.79 1.61
C PHE A 211 5.85 15.15 0.31
N LEU A 212 6.01 13.84 0.13
CA LEU A 212 5.52 13.10 -1.05
C LEU A 212 4.08 12.60 -0.90
N TYR A 213 3.58 12.53 0.34
CA TYR A 213 2.25 12.02 0.65
C TYR A 213 1.21 13.14 0.65
N ASP A 214 -0.04 12.76 0.43
CA ASP A 214 -1.19 13.66 0.52
C ASP A 214 -1.24 14.35 1.91
N GLU A 215 -1.48 15.65 1.89
CA GLU A 215 -1.47 16.53 3.07
C GLU A 215 -2.89 16.92 3.54
N SER A 216 -3.95 16.33 2.96
CA SER A 216 -5.32 16.58 3.41
C SER A 216 -5.54 16.14 4.86
N ASN A 217 -6.59 16.69 5.50
CA ASN A 217 -7.01 16.31 6.84
C ASN A 217 -8.53 16.00 6.87
N PRO A 218 -8.94 14.72 7.05
CA PRO A 218 -8.09 13.54 7.19
C PRO A 218 -7.28 13.25 5.92
N ARG A 219 -6.11 12.60 6.06
CA ARG A 219 -5.30 12.17 4.90
C ARG A 219 -6.06 11.16 4.07
N LYS A 220 -5.92 11.24 2.76
CA LYS A 220 -6.44 10.25 1.85
C LYS A 220 -5.75 8.90 2.03
N ILE A 221 -6.55 7.84 2.14
CA ILE A 221 -6.12 6.45 2.19
C ILE A 221 -6.59 5.70 0.95
N ILE A 222 -5.75 4.85 0.39
CA ILE A 222 -6.03 4.06 -0.82
C ILE A 222 -5.70 2.57 -0.60
N SER A 223 -6.30 1.69 -1.41
CA SER A 223 -6.16 0.23 -1.36
C SER A 223 -5.19 -0.33 -2.42
N TYR A 224 -4.43 0.53 -3.09
CA TYR A 224 -3.54 0.14 -4.18
C TYR A 224 -2.21 0.87 -4.11
N TYR A 225 -1.22 0.29 -4.79
CA TYR A 225 0.06 0.89 -5.12
C TYR A 225 0.38 0.62 -6.59
N ARG A 226 1.52 1.11 -7.07
CA ARG A 226 2.02 0.88 -8.43
C ARG A 226 3.50 0.54 -8.34
N GLY A 227 4.03 0.03 -9.44
CA GLY A 227 5.44 0.17 -9.76
C GLY A 227 5.68 1.44 -10.56
N MET A 228 6.96 1.73 -10.75
CA MET A 228 7.46 2.75 -11.65
C MET A 228 8.55 2.19 -12.57
N ILE A 229 8.73 2.87 -13.70
CA ILE A 229 9.87 2.75 -14.60
C ILE A 229 10.65 4.05 -14.47
N MET A 230 11.90 3.94 -14.06
CA MET A 230 12.85 5.04 -14.02
C MET A 230 13.82 4.94 -15.20
N ILE A 231 14.31 6.09 -15.66
CA ILE A 231 15.35 6.19 -16.68
C ILE A 231 16.47 7.09 -16.18
N TYR A 232 17.71 6.85 -16.61
CA TYR A 232 18.80 7.78 -16.32
C TYR A 232 19.72 8.02 -17.53
N GLY A 233 20.42 9.14 -17.49
CA GLY A 233 21.43 9.56 -18.46
C GLY A 233 21.39 11.07 -18.60
N ASP A 234 22.16 11.63 -19.53
CA ASP A 234 22.03 13.01 -20.00
C ASP A 234 20.70 13.22 -20.78
N GLU A 235 20.40 14.47 -21.14
CA GLU A 235 19.18 14.83 -21.88
C GLU A 235 19.01 14.04 -23.16
N LYS A 236 20.09 13.87 -23.94
CA LYS A 236 20.08 13.12 -25.19
C LYS A 236 19.72 11.66 -24.95
N THR A 237 20.37 11.01 -23.99
CA THR A 237 20.16 9.61 -23.66
C THR A 237 18.72 9.36 -23.19
N ARG A 238 18.21 10.20 -22.28
CA ARG A 238 16.81 10.10 -21.83
C ARG A 238 15.83 10.34 -22.98
N ALA A 239 16.12 11.28 -23.87
CA ALA A 239 15.27 11.53 -25.05
C ALA A 239 15.23 10.32 -26.01
N GLU A 240 16.35 9.63 -26.21
CA GLU A 240 16.38 8.43 -27.06
C GLU A 240 15.65 7.24 -26.42
N ILE A 241 15.74 7.06 -25.10
CA ILE A 241 14.96 6.06 -24.36
C ILE A 241 13.46 6.34 -24.55
N LYS A 242 13.02 7.58 -24.29
CA LYS A 242 11.63 8.00 -24.50
C LYS A 242 11.19 7.81 -25.94
N LYS A 243 12.06 8.12 -26.91
CA LYS A 243 11.77 7.89 -28.33
C LYS A 243 11.52 6.41 -28.62
N SER A 244 12.35 5.50 -28.09
CA SER A 244 12.15 4.05 -28.29
C SER A 244 10.84 3.55 -27.68
N TRP A 245 10.39 4.15 -26.57
CA TRP A 245 9.04 3.94 -26.04
C TRP A 245 7.97 4.44 -27.02
N HIS A 246 7.98 5.72 -27.40
CA HIS A 246 6.94 6.27 -28.29
C HIS A 246 6.88 5.60 -29.68
N ASP A 247 8.04 5.20 -30.22
CA ASP A 247 8.14 4.44 -31.47
C ASP A 247 7.71 2.96 -31.32
N LYS A 248 7.44 2.51 -30.08
CA LYS A 248 7.19 1.12 -29.70
C LYS A 248 8.30 0.18 -30.17
N ASP A 249 9.55 0.61 -30.11
CA ASP A 249 10.74 -0.19 -30.46
C ASP A 249 11.28 -0.92 -29.22
N TRP A 250 10.70 -2.09 -28.93
CA TRP A 250 11.10 -2.90 -27.78
C TRP A 250 12.59 -3.30 -27.79
N PRO A 251 13.17 -3.81 -28.91
CA PRO A 251 14.60 -4.13 -28.95
C PRO A 251 15.49 -2.94 -28.59
N LYS A 252 15.18 -1.74 -29.09
CA LYS A 252 15.95 -0.54 -28.75
C LYS A 252 15.76 -0.15 -27.29
N PHE A 253 14.53 -0.13 -26.80
CA PHE A 253 14.22 0.20 -25.40
C PHE A 253 14.95 -0.74 -24.43
N ARG A 254 14.85 -2.06 -24.64
CA ARG A 254 15.53 -3.06 -23.82
C ARG A 254 17.05 -2.91 -23.85
N ASN A 255 17.63 -2.59 -25.01
CA ASN A 255 19.09 -2.52 -25.16
C ASN A 255 19.75 -1.38 -24.37
N TYR A 256 18.97 -0.45 -23.81
CA TYR A 256 19.45 0.49 -22.80
C TYR A 256 19.73 -0.16 -21.43
N GLY A 257 19.34 -1.42 -21.25
CA GLY A 257 19.58 -2.23 -20.06
C GLY A 257 18.57 -1.95 -18.94
N ILE A 258 18.05 -3.01 -18.33
CA ILE A 258 16.96 -2.97 -17.35
C ILE A 258 17.38 -3.61 -16.02
N ILE A 259 17.34 -2.82 -14.95
CA ILE A 259 17.38 -3.30 -13.56
C ILE A 259 15.96 -3.72 -13.17
N HIS A 260 15.80 -4.91 -12.60
CA HIS A 260 14.51 -5.38 -12.11
C HIS A 260 14.62 -6.08 -10.76
N GLY A 261 13.54 -6.10 -9.98
CA GLY A 261 13.50 -6.84 -8.72
C GLY A 261 13.17 -8.33 -8.91
N ASN A 262 12.73 -8.96 -7.83
CA ASN A 262 12.31 -10.37 -7.84
C ASN A 262 11.14 -10.60 -8.82
N LEU A 263 11.18 -11.73 -9.55
CA LEU A 263 10.15 -12.10 -10.53
C LEU A 263 8.74 -12.22 -9.91
N THR A 264 8.66 -12.48 -8.60
CA THR A 264 7.42 -12.60 -7.85
C THR A 264 6.84 -11.24 -7.43
N SER A 265 7.64 -10.18 -7.45
CA SER A 265 7.25 -8.84 -7.00
C SER A 265 6.23 -8.20 -7.95
N ALA A 266 5.17 -7.65 -7.38
CA ALA A 266 4.20 -6.91 -8.17
C ALA A 266 4.75 -5.56 -8.64
N GLY A 267 5.25 -4.72 -7.73
CA GLY A 267 5.71 -3.38 -8.06
C GLY A 267 7.13 -3.28 -8.61
N THR A 268 7.94 -4.35 -8.61
CA THR A 268 9.32 -4.31 -9.18
C THR A 268 9.54 -5.28 -10.35
N PHE A 269 8.50 -6.00 -10.79
CA PHE A 269 8.56 -6.87 -11.96
C PHE A 269 7.22 -7.07 -12.69
N LYS A 270 6.19 -7.60 -12.02
CA LYS A 270 4.98 -8.07 -12.72
C LYS A 270 4.18 -6.94 -13.36
N MET A 271 3.98 -5.83 -12.65
CA MET A 271 3.22 -4.71 -13.19
C MET A 271 3.95 -4.04 -14.36
N GLN A 272 5.29 -4.00 -14.33
CA GLN A 272 6.13 -3.56 -15.45
C GLN A 272 6.01 -4.50 -16.63
N ASN A 273 6.10 -5.81 -16.40
CA ASN A 273 5.88 -6.81 -17.45
C ASN A 273 4.51 -6.62 -18.15
N PHE A 274 3.43 -6.36 -17.39
CA PHE A 274 2.11 -6.12 -17.99
C PHE A 274 2.07 -4.88 -18.88
N ILE A 275 2.56 -3.73 -18.38
CA ILE A 275 2.57 -2.49 -19.18
C ILE A 275 3.48 -2.58 -20.40
N LEU A 276 4.64 -3.23 -20.29
CA LEU A 276 5.59 -3.38 -21.41
C LEU A 276 4.98 -4.20 -22.53
N LYS A 277 4.38 -5.35 -22.20
CA LYS A 277 3.67 -6.18 -23.17
C LYS A 277 2.54 -5.40 -23.86
N LYS A 278 1.74 -4.68 -23.08
CA LYS A 278 0.62 -3.88 -23.60
C LYS A 278 1.09 -2.73 -24.50
N HIS A 279 2.14 -2.02 -24.10
CA HIS A 279 2.65 -0.85 -24.80
C HIS A 279 3.33 -1.21 -26.12
N PHE A 280 4.29 -2.14 -26.06
CA PHE A 280 5.12 -2.54 -27.19
C PHE A 280 4.42 -3.51 -28.15
N GLY A 281 3.39 -4.24 -27.68
CA GLY A 281 2.55 -5.08 -28.51
C GLY A 281 3.36 -6.04 -29.39
N SER A 282 3.23 -5.93 -30.71
CA SER A 282 3.92 -6.81 -31.66
C SER A 282 5.45 -6.69 -31.67
N SER A 283 6.04 -5.59 -31.18
CA SER A 283 7.50 -5.49 -31.07
C SER A 283 8.05 -6.27 -29.86
N PHE A 284 7.21 -6.52 -28.86
CA PHE A 284 7.49 -7.42 -27.75
C PHE A 284 7.19 -8.87 -28.16
N ARG A 285 8.19 -9.55 -28.72
CA ARG A 285 7.99 -10.88 -29.33
C ARG A 285 7.91 -12.04 -28.33
N SER A 286 8.48 -11.88 -27.13
CA SER A 286 8.44 -12.90 -26.09
C SER A 286 7.08 -12.98 -25.41
N ALA A 287 6.71 -14.14 -24.86
CA ALA A 287 5.43 -14.26 -24.13
C ALA A 287 5.46 -13.50 -22.79
N SER A 288 6.64 -13.22 -22.25
CA SER A 288 6.81 -12.41 -21.03
C SER A 288 8.20 -11.76 -20.96
N LEU A 289 8.33 -10.79 -20.07
CA LEU A 289 9.63 -10.19 -19.71
C LEU A 289 10.60 -11.23 -19.15
N ASN A 290 10.10 -12.22 -18.40
CA ASN A 290 10.95 -13.29 -17.89
C ASN A 290 11.53 -14.13 -19.03
N GLU A 291 10.77 -14.37 -20.10
CA GLU A 291 11.25 -15.06 -21.29
C GLU A 291 12.22 -14.19 -22.10
N ASP A 292 11.88 -12.91 -22.34
CA ASP A 292 12.77 -12.00 -23.08
C ASP A 292 14.16 -11.89 -22.41
N ARG A 293 14.17 -11.81 -21.07
CA ARG A 293 15.40 -11.79 -20.27
C ARG A 293 16.27 -13.02 -20.46
N LEU A 294 15.69 -14.21 -20.59
CA LEU A 294 16.47 -15.44 -20.81
C LEU A 294 17.19 -15.43 -22.16
N GLY A 295 16.61 -14.76 -23.17
CA GLY A 295 17.23 -14.61 -24.49
C GLY A 295 18.20 -13.42 -24.63
N HIS A 296 18.21 -12.50 -23.66
CA HIS A 296 18.99 -11.26 -23.70
C HIS A 296 19.59 -10.93 -22.33
N SER A 297 20.18 -11.93 -21.66
CA SER A 297 20.57 -11.83 -20.25
C SER A 297 21.56 -10.70 -19.95
N ASP A 298 22.36 -10.27 -20.92
CA ASP A 298 23.28 -9.13 -20.80
C ASP A 298 22.58 -7.77 -20.76
N LYS A 299 21.27 -7.71 -21.07
CA LYS A 299 20.44 -6.51 -21.01
C LYS A 299 19.62 -6.40 -19.73
N TYR A 300 19.75 -7.36 -18.82
CA TYR A 300 19.01 -7.38 -17.57
C TYR A 300 19.90 -7.68 -16.39
N ILE A 301 19.59 -7.05 -15.26
CA ILE A 301 20.17 -7.41 -13.98
C ILE A 301 19.07 -7.44 -12.92
N GLN A 302 19.08 -8.50 -12.10
CA GLN A 302 18.25 -8.53 -10.91
C GLN A 302 18.96 -7.73 -9.82
N GLY A 303 18.31 -6.67 -9.33
CA GLY A 303 18.87 -5.78 -8.32
C GLY A 303 17.84 -4.78 -7.83
N ASP A 304 18.25 -3.93 -6.90
CA ASP A 304 17.37 -2.91 -6.34
C ASP A 304 17.25 -1.72 -7.30
N GLY A 305 16.01 -1.27 -7.55
CA GLY A 305 15.73 -0.14 -8.44
C GLY A 305 16.43 1.15 -8.00
N HIS A 306 16.66 1.32 -6.70
CA HIS A 306 17.38 2.46 -6.15
C HIS A 306 18.84 2.58 -6.61
N ALA A 307 19.44 1.50 -7.12
CA ALA A 307 20.80 1.53 -7.67
C ALA A 307 20.86 2.11 -9.10
N ILE A 308 19.74 2.57 -9.66
CA ILE A 308 19.71 3.24 -10.97
C ILE A 308 20.70 4.40 -11.01
N GLY A 309 21.41 4.52 -12.14
CA GLY A 309 22.39 5.58 -12.37
C GLY A 309 23.81 5.24 -11.95
N GLN A 310 24.02 4.07 -11.35
CA GLN A 310 25.35 3.63 -10.89
C GLN A 310 26.11 2.80 -11.95
N ASP A 311 25.41 2.02 -12.78
CA ASP A 311 26.00 1.23 -13.87
C ASP A 311 25.62 1.82 -15.26
N PRO A 312 26.61 2.29 -16.07
CA PRO A 312 26.40 2.84 -17.43
C PRO A 312 25.64 1.92 -18.40
N ASN A 313 25.61 0.61 -18.14
CA ASN A 313 24.99 -0.41 -19.00
C ASN A 313 23.48 -0.59 -18.74
N PHE A 314 22.95 -0.13 -17.61
CA PHE A 314 21.55 -0.37 -17.21
C PHE A 314 20.79 0.93 -16.94
N ARG A 315 20.30 1.57 -18.01
CA ARG A 315 19.71 2.92 -17.99
C ARG A 315 18.23 2.97 -17.65
N ILE A 316 17.60 1.82 -17.46
CA ILE A 316 16.21 1.68 -17.06
C ILE A 316 16.17 0.87 -15.76
N ALA A 317 15.31 1.25 -14.82
CA ALA A 317 15.08 0.46 -13.60
C ALA A 317 13.60 0.36 -13.25
N PHE A 318 13.22 -0.78 -12.70
CA PHE A 318 11.90 -1.01 -12.12
C PHE A 318 11.99 -0.94 -10.60
N ASP A 319 11.01 -0.29 -10.00
CA ASP A 319 10.89 -0.17 -8.55
C ASP A 319 9.43 0.09 -8.15
N ASP A 320 9.11 -0.01 -6.87
CA ASP A 320 7.82 0.40 -6.35
C ASP A 320 7.62 1.91 -6.54
N GLU A 321 6.39 2.35 -6.80
CA GLU A 321 6.07 3.78 -6.95
C GLU A 321 6.55 4.56 -5.73
N ALA A 322 7.41 5.55 -5.99
CA ALA A 322 7.98 6.41 -4.98
C ALA A 322 8.71 5.65 -3.86
N SER A 323 9.41 4.55 -4.17
CA SER A 323 10.26 3.82 -3.22
C SER A 323 11.26 4.68 -2.45
N PHE A 324 11.72 5.77 -3.07
CA PHE A 324 12.52 6.82 -2.43
C PHE A 324 11.80 7.54 -1.28
N ALA A 325 10.47 7.42 -1.14
CA ALA A 325 9.71 8.02 -0.05
C ALA A 325 9.98 7.33 1.29
N TRP A 326 10.20 6.02 1.32
CA TRP A 326 10.48 5.25 2.55
C TRP A 326 11.92 4.74 2.65
N THR A 327 12.73 5.02 1.63
CA THR A 327 14.18 4.81 1.64
C THR A 327 14.83 6.06 2.24
N GLU A 328 15.57 5.91 3.33
CA GLU A 328 16.29 7.04 3.93
C GLU A 328 17.51 7.39 3.10
N ASN A 329 17.68 8.67 2.76
CA ASN A 329 18.90 9.17 2.13
C ASN A 329 20.10 9.02 3.08
N LYS A 330 21.10 8.25 2.64
CA LYS A 330 22.35 8.00 3.39
C LYS A 330 23.48 8.98 3.08
N LYS A 331 23.26 9.98 2.22
CA LYS A 331 24.26 10.97 1.80
C LYS A 331 25.51 10.36 1.14
N ASP A 332 25.38 9.17 0.56
CA ASP A 332 26.48 8.43 -0.09
C ASP A 332 26.45 8.51 -1.62
N SER A 333 25.42 9.16 -2.19
CA SER A 333 25.19 9.31 -3.63
C SER A 333 25.14 7.97 -4.40
N LYS A 334 24.72 6.88 -3.74
CA LYS A 334 24.52 5.56 -4.38
C LYS A 334 23.08 5.23 -4.74
N GLN A 335 22.13 6.01 -4.21
CA GLN A 335 20.70 5.75 -4.34
C GLN A 335 20.03 6.85 -5.16
N TYR A 336 19.36 6.46 -6.25
CA TYR A 336 18.59 7.34 -7.12
C TYR A 336 19.39 8.56 -7.65
N THR A 337 20.68 8.38 -7.86
CA THR A 337 21.64 9.38 -8.33
C THR A 337 22.40 8.86 -9.54
N SER A 338 22.91 9.77 -10.39
CA SER A 338 23.78 9.38 -11.50
C SER A 338 25.25 9.47 -11.09
N SER A 339 26.03 8.43 -11.41
CA SER A 339 27.49 8.45 -11.31
C SER A 339 28.14 9.29 -12.43
N GLU A 340 27.39 9.66 -13.47
CA GLU A 340 27.89 10.44 -14.60
C GLU A 340 27.82 11.97 -14.36
N THR A 341 27.18 12.45 -13.28
CA THR A 341 26.87 13.88 -13.05
C THR A 341 28.11 14.78 -13.10
N GLU A 342 29.28 14.32 -12.64
CA GLU A 342 30.52 15.11 -12.71
C GLU A 342 30.98 15.34 -14.16
N SER A 343 30.87 14.31 -15.01
CA SER A 343 31.27 14.36 -16.43
C SER A 343 30.17 14.92 -17.35
N LYS A 344 28.92 14.84 -16.90
CA LYS A 344 27.70 15.21 -17.63
C LYS A 344 26.74 15.89 -16.65
N PRO A 345 26.84 17.22 -16.48
CA PRO A 345 26.09 17.94 -15.45
C PRO A 345 24.57 17.81 -15.54
N ASP A 346 24.03 17.48 -16.72
CA ASP A 346 22.61 17.25 -16.97
C ASP A 346 22.17 15.78 -16.77
N SER A 347 23.10 14.89 -16.40
CA SER A 347 22.81 13.49 -16.11
C SER A 347 22.09 13.33 -14.78
N LYS A 348 20.91 12.72 -14.84
CA LYS A 348 20.02 12.49 -13.68
C LYS A 348 19.11 11.30 -13.88
N VAL A 349 18.51 10.86 -12.78
CA VAL A 349 17.41 9.90 -12.75
C VAL A 349 16.08 10.63 -12.97
N GLU A 350 15.22 10.07 -13.79
CA GLU A 350 13.88 10.58 -14.10
C GLU A 350 12.85 9.47 -13.88
N ILE A 351 11.74 9.80 -13.20
CA ILE A 351 10.58 8.90 -13.11
C ILE A 351 9.81 9.03 -14.43
N PHE A 352 9.87 7.99 -15.25
CA PHE A 352 9.39 8.04 -16.62
C PHE A 352 7.92 7.64 -16.77
N MET A 353 7.55 6.50 -16.18
CA MET A 353 6.22 5.91 -16.36
C MET A 353 5.81 5.16 -15.09
N LEU A 354 4.55 5.28 -14.67
CA LEU A 354 3.97 4.42 -13.63
C LEU A 354 3.32 3.20 -14.25
N THR A 355 3.07 2.18 -13.43
CA THR A 355 2.39 0.96 -13.89
C THR A 355 0.90 0.98 -13.63
N ASN A 356 0.21 -0.01 -14.21
CA ASN A 356 -1.10 -0.42 -13.71
C ASN A 356 -1.04 -0.70 -12.19
N PRO A 357 -2.14 -0.49 -11.47
CA PRO A 357 -2.16 -0.64 -10.02
C PRO A 357 -2.15 -2.11 -9.60
N ALA A 358 -1.49 -2.39 -8.49
CA ALA A 358 -1.66 -3.62 -7.71
C ALA A 358 -2.36 -3.25 -6.40
N SER A 359 -3.25 -4.11 -5.91
CA SER A 359 -3.81 -3.88 -4.58
C SER A 359 -2.75 -4.03 -3.50
N TYR A 360 -2.88 -3.23 -2.44
CA TYR A 360 -2.11 -3.42 -1.21
C TYR A 360 -2.45 -4.78 -0.57
N ASP A 361 -1.67 -5.17 0.42
CA ASP A 361 -1.68 -6.51 0.99
C ASP A 361 -3.04 -6.95 1.55
N ILE A 362 -3.28 -8.27 1.49
CA ILE A 362 -4.51 -8.93 1.91
C ILE A 362 -4.23 -9.77 3.16
N GLY A 363 -5.05 -9.55 4.19
CA GLY A 363 -5.17 -10.41 5.35
C GLY A 363 -6.06 -11.61 5.06
N SER A 364 -5.48 -12.80 5.09
CA SER A 364 -6.13 -14.06 4.75
C SER A 364 -6.11 -15.04 5.92
N PHE A 365 -7.17 -15.82 6.07
CA PHE A 365 -7.30 -16.86 7.08
C PHE A 365 -7.23 -18.24 6.43
N ARG A 366 -6.74 -19.24 7.19
CA ARG A 366 -6.61 -20.62 6.73
C ARG A 366 -7.96 -21.22 6.27
N PRO A 367 -7.94 -22.26 5.43
CA PRO A 367 -9.16 -22.95 5.05
C PRO A 367 -9.96 -23.40 6.28
N LYS A 368 -11.29 -23.27 6.21
CA LYS A 368 -12.24 -23.65 7.27
C LYS A 368 -12.05 -22.90 8.60
N PHE A 369 -11.29 -21.81 8.65
CA PHE A 369 -11.27 -20.93 9.81
C PHE A 369 -12.67 -20.39 10.11
N ASN A 370 -13.02 -20.22 11.39
CA ASN A 370 -14.34 -19.76 11.76
C ASN A 370 -14.58 -18.33 11.23
N LYS A 371 -15.62 -18.14 10.40
CA LYS A 371 -15.86 -16.86 9.72
C LYS A 371 -16.24 -15.73 10.68
N ILE A 372 -17.00 -16.03 11.74
CA ILE A 372 -17.35 -15.04 12.77
C ILE A 372 -16.07 -14.59 13.48
N GLN A 373 -15.19 -15.53 13.83
CA GLN A 373 -13.90 -15.23 14.44
C GLN A 373 -13.01 -14.40 13.50
N ALA A 374 -12.91 -14.77 12.21
CA ALA A 374 -12.15 -14.01 11.22
C ALA A 374 -12.65 -12.57 11.06
N ASP A 375 -13.97 -12.38 11.07
CA ASP A 375 -14.59 -11.06 10.97
C ASP A 375 -14.36 -10.20 12.21
N LEU A 376 -14.32 -10.80 13.40
CA LEU A 376 -13.97 -10.14 14.66
C LEU A 376 -12.49 -9.74 14.67
N ILE A 377 -11.58 -10.63 14.25
CA ILE A 377 -10.14 -10.32 14.12
C ILE A 377 -9.94 -9.18 13.11
N SER A 378 -10.56 -9.27 11.94
CA SER A 378 -10.49 -8.22 10.91
C SER A 378 -11.02 -6.88 11.43
N GLN A 379 -12.10 -6.90 12.21
CA GLN A 379 -12.65 -5.71 12.84
C GLN A 379 -11.73 -5.13 13.93
N ALA A 380 -11.03 -5.98 14.68
CA ALA A 380 -10.05 -5.54 15.67
C ALA A 380 -8.91 -4.74 15.01
N PHE A 381 -8.31 -5.24 13.91
CA PHE A 381 -7.33 -4.48 13.12
C PHE A 381 -7.85 -3.10 12.68
N ILE A 382 -9.09 -3.07 12.16
CA ILE A 382 -9.74 -1.82 11.72
C ILE A 382 -9.89 -0.83 12.89
N ASN A 383 -10.32 -1.31 14.05
CA ASN A 383 -10.51 -0.47 15.24
C ASN A 383 -9.19 0.02 15.82
N LEU A 384 -8.15 -0.83 15.83
CA LEU A 384 -6.81 -0.43 16.26
C LEU A 384 -6.26 0.72 15.40
N ALA A 385 -6.34 0.61 14.08
CA ALA A 385 -5.89 1.68 13.18
C ALA A 385 -6.68 2.98 13.40
N LYS A 386 -8.01 2.89 13.45
CA LYS A 386 -8.89 4.07 13.66
C LYS A 386 -8.61 4.79 14.97
N ASN A 387 -8.23 4.05 16.01
CA ASN A 387 -7.99 4.58 17.35
C ASN A 387 -6.51 4.91 17.62
N GLY A 388 -5.63 4.81 16.61
CA GLY A 388 -4.20 5.08 16.78
C GLY A 388 -3.49 4.09 17.72
N LYS A 389 -4.00 2.86 17.83
CA LYS A 389 -3.45 1.78 18.67
C LYS A 389 -2.78 0.66 17.86
N ASP A 390 -2.72 0.81 16.54
CA ASP A 390 -2.00 -0.13 15.67
C ASP A 390 -0.50 0.15 15.71
N GLU A 391 0.22 -0.64 16.47
CA GLU A 391 1.68 -0.57 16.61
C GLU A 391 2.41 -1.30 15.47
N TYR A 392 1.72 -2.11 14.67
CA TYR A 392 2.32 -2.89 13.58
C TYR A 392 2.23 -2.14 12.25
N GLY A 393 1.02 -1.83 11.81
CA GLY A 393 0.73 -1.39 10.45
C GLY A 393 1.55 -0.20 9.98
N PRO A 394 1.57 0.93 10.72
CA PRO A 394 2.27 2.13 10.27
C PRO A 394 3.77 1.93 10.00
N ASN A 395 4.40 0.98 10.71
CA ASN A 395 5.83 0.66 10.56
C ASN A 395 6.14 -0.14 9.28
N VAL A 396 5.12 -0.67 8.61
CA VAL A 396 5.24 -1.44 7.36
C VAL A 396 4.41 -0.83 6.22
N GLY A 397 3.91 0.39 6.40
CA GLY A 397 3.14 1.12 5.37
C GLY A 397 1.62 0.89 5.39
N TYR A 398 1.09 0.12 6.34
CA TYR A 398 -0.35 -0.02 6.53
C TYR A 398 -0.87 1.10 7.44
N ASN A 399 -1.61 2.04 6.88
CA ASN A 399 -2.15 3.19 7.59
C ASN A 399 -3.67 3.12 7.81
N GLY A 400 -4.26 1.98 7.46
CA GLY A 400 -5.66 1.69 7.68
C GLY A 400 -6.00 0.29 7.19
N TYR A 401 -7.22 -0.14 7.50
CA TYR A 401 -7.75 -1.41 7.04
C TYR A 401 -9.22 -1.30 6.72
N ARG A 402 -9.71 -2.20 5.86
CA ARG A 402 -11.14 -2.41 5.63
C ARG A 402 -11.43 -3.89 5.42
N LYS A 403 -12.68 -4.29 5.65
CA LYS A 403 -13.14 -5.64 5.30
C LYS A 403 -13.16 -5.81 3.78
N VAL A 404 -12.81 -7.01 3.33
CA VAL A 404 -12.94 -7.42 1.93
C VAL A 404 -14.36 -7.87 1.65
N ASN A 405 -14.94 -7.39 0.55
CA ASN A 405 -16.18 -7.92 0.01
C ASN A 405 -15.92 -9.31 -0.60
N GLN A 406 -16.51 -10.36 -0.02
CA GLN A 406 -16.27 -11.74 -0.45
C GLN A 406 -16.91 -12.06 -1.80
N GLN A 407 -18.02 -11.41 -2.14
CA GLN A 407 -18.75 -11.65 -3.38
C GLN A 407 -18.06 -10.98 -4.57
N ASP A 408 -17.54 -9.78 -4.37
CA ASP A 408 -16.88 -8.99 -5.40
C ASP A 408 -15.59 -8.33 -4.87
N PRO A 409 -14.51 -9.12 -4.68
CA PRO A 409 -13.28 -8.63 -4.10
C PRO A 409 -12.54 -7.67 -5.06
N GLU A 410 -12.44 -6.41 -4.66
CA GLU A 410 -11.74 -5.34 -5.41
C GLU A 410 -10.34 -5.76 -5.88
N PHE A 411 -9.55 -6.41 -5.02
CA PHE A 411 -8.17 -6.76 -5.34
C PHE A 411 -8.04 -7.70 -6.55
N ARG A 412 -9.01 -8.61 -6.72
CA ARG A 412 -9.04 -9.50 -7.89
C ARG A 412 -9.44 -8.76 -9.16
N LYS A 413 -10.34 -7.78 -9.07
CA LYS A 413 -10.73 -6.92 -10.20
C LYS A 413 -9.56 -6.05 -10.67
N ILE A 414 -8.87 -5.41 -9.72
CA ILE A 414 -7.67 -4.61 -10.00
C ILE A 414 -6.63 -5.47 -10.72
N TYR A 415 -6.29 -6.64 -10.19
CA TYR A 415 -5.31 -7.53 -10.83
C TYR A 415 -5.73 -8.00 -12.23
N ALA A 416 -7.00 -8.38 -12.42
CA ALA A 416 -7.50 -8.81 -13.72
C ALA A 416 -7.41 -7.70 -14.78
N GLN A 417 -7.78 -6.47 -14.41
CA GLN A 417 -7.69 -5.30 -15.30
C GLN A 417 -6.25 -4.86 -15.54
N SER A 418 -5.36 -5.00 -14.54
CA SER A 418 -3.94 -4.69 -14.69
C SER A 418 -3.23 -5.66 -15.63
N LYS A 419 -3.67 -6.92 -15.67
CA LYS A 419 -3.12 -7.99 -16.52
C LYS A 419 -3.69 -7.99 -17.94
N SER A 420 -4.90 -7.46 -18.17
CA SER A 420 -5.55 -7.49 -19.48
C SER A 420 -4.77 -6.69 -20.52
N ASN A 421 -4.55 -7.30 -21.69
CA ASN A 421 -3.93 -6.66 -22.86
C ASN A 421 -4.82 -5.55 -23.42
#